data_AF-A0A1Q9GJ28-F1
#
_entry.id   AF-A0A1Q9GJ28-F1
#
_cell.length_a   1.000
_cell.length_b   1.000
_cell.length_c   1.000
_cell.angle_alpha   90.00
_cell.angle_beta   90.00
_cell.angle_gamma   90.00
#
_symmetry.space_group_name_H-M   'P 1'
#
loop_
_entity.id
_entity.type
_entity.pdbx_description
1 polymer ?
#
loop_
_entity_poly.entity_id
_entity_poly.type
_entity_poly.pdbx_seq_one_letter_code
_entity_poly.pdbx_strand_id
1 'polypeptide(L)'
;MDTLGVVETKTIASGVRLADEMLKIADVTLVRASTICSGRYLIFVSGKQSDVATAVSHARLTNKLTGNFVISGISPELVAVLKKRLSVKTVQAIGLIESSTVSSGVAAADIAVKSADVSLIRFVAGLGICGKSYFIFSGELAAVEEANKMAKEFLGTKYIESTVIARPEHDVVKAIIGVR
;
A
#
# COMPACT_ATOMS: atom_id res chain seq x y z
N MET A 1 -8.27 -13.89 2.00
CA MET A 1 -7.01 -13.36 2.58
C MET A 1 -7.48 -12.20 3.41
N ASP A 2 -7.47 -12.40 4.73
CA ASP A 2 -8.36 -11.62 5.58
C ASP A 2 -7.58 -10.56 6.35
N THR A 3 -6.29 -10.81 6.59
CA THR A 3 -5.36 -9.85 7.19
C THR A 3 -4.04 -9.82 6.42
N LEU A 4 -3.55 -8.63 6.14
CA LEU A 4 -2.23 -8.38 5.56
C LEU A 4 -1.33 -7.69 6.60
N GLY A 5 -0.16 -8.27 6.86
CA GLY A 5 0.93 -7.63 7.56
C GLY A 5 1.89 -7.01 6.55
N VAL A 6 2.24 -5.75 6.75
CA VAL A 6 3.20 -5.01 5.91
C VAL A 6 4.34 -4.54 6.78
N VAL A 7 5.57 -4.92 6.44
CA VAL A 7 6.79 -4.51 7.15
C VAL A 7 7.81 -3.99 6.15
N GLU A 8 8.45 -2.88 6.49
CA GLU A 8 9.51 -2.27 5.68
C GLU A 8 10.75 -2.00 6.54
N THR A 9 11.92 -2.44 6.09
CA THR A 9 13.20 -2.25 6.79
C THR A 9 14.17 -1.38 6.02
N LYS A 10 15.08 -0.71 6.73
CA LYS A 10 16.10 0.19 6.17
C LYS A 10 17.16 -0.54 5.35
N THR A 11 17.39 -1.83 5.59
CA THR A 11 18.44 -2.59 4.92
C THR A 11 17.96 -3.98 4.50
N ILE A 12 18.46 -4.46 3.37
CA ILE A 12 18.08 -5.75 2.78
C ILE A 12 18.38 -6.91 3.73
N ALA A 13 19.60 -6.98 4.27
CA ALA A 13 19.99 -8.07 5.17
C ALA A 13 19.11 -8.15 6.43
N SER A 14 18.78 -7.00 7.03
CA SER A 14 17.88 -6.99 8.19
C SER A 14 16.45 -7.40 7.82
N GLY A 15 15.99 -7.05 6.62
CA GLY A 15 14.67 -7.45 6.13
C GLY A 15 14.57 -8.95 5.87
N VAL A 16 15.59 -9.56 5.26
CA VAL A 16 15.62 -11.01 5.02
C VAL A 16 15.60 -11.77 6.34
N ARG A 17 16.46 -11.39 7.30
CA ARG A 17 16.46 -11.98 8.65
C ARG A 17 15.10 -11.82 9.33
N LEU A 18 14.53 -10.61 9.28
CA LEU A 18 13.25 -10.34 9.92
C LEU A 18 12.11 -11.16 9.30
N ALA A 19 12.08 -11.34 7.98
CA ALA A 19 11.08 -12.18 7.32
C ALA A 19 11.16 -13.63 7.81
N ASP A 20 12.36 -14.20 7.92
CA ASP A 20 12.58 -15.55 8.47
C ASP A 20 12.09 -15.67 9.92
N GLU A 21 12.40 -14.70 10.78
CA GLU A 21 11.93 -14.67 12.16
C GLU A 21 10.40 -14.54 12.27
N MET A 22 9.78 -13.68 11.44
CA MET A 22 8.32 -13.48 11.40
C MET A 22 7.56 -14.75 11.06
N LEU A 23 8.09 -15.58 10.14
CA LEU A 23 7.47 -16.85 9.75
C LEU A 23 7.67 -17.95 10.80
N LYS A 24 8.70 -17.84 11.66
CA LYS A 24 8.97 -18.82 12.73
C LYS A 24 8.15 -18.56 13.99
N ILE A 25 7.80 -17.30 14.26
CA ILE A 25 7.11 -16.91 15.49
C ILE A 25 5.59 -16.96 15.40
N ALA A 26 5.02 -17.02 14.18
CA ALA A 26 3.58 -17.05 13.97
C ALA A 26 3.21 -17.85 12.72
N ASP A 27 1.99 -18.41 12.70
CA ASP A 27 1.44 -19.13 11.55
C ASP A 27 0.98 -18.15 10.45
N VAL A 28 1.95 -17.64 9.69
CA VAL A 28 1.73 -16.68 8.61
C VAL A 28 2.36 -17.15 7.30
N THR A 29 1.71 -16.85 6.19
CA THR A 29 2.23 -17.09 4.84
C THR A 29 2.98 -15.86 4.34
N LEU A 30 4.18 -16.05 3.79
CA LEU A 30 4.90 -14.98 3.09
C LEU A 30 4.24 -14.71 1.72
N VAL A 31 3.62 -13.54 1.58
CA VAL A 31 2.96 -13.11 0.33
C VAL A 31 3.96 -12.50 -0.63
N ARG A 32 4.90 -11.70 -0.10
CA ARG A 32 5.95 -11.04 -0.89
C ARG A 32 7.12 -10.70 0.01
N ALA A 33 8.33 -10.90 -0.51
CA ALA A 33 9.55 -10.36 0.04
C ALA A 33 10.37 -9.78 -1.12
N SER A 34 10.67 -8.49 -1.09
CA SER A 34 11.37 -7.86 -2.22
C SER A 34 12.14 -6.61 -1.80
N THR A 35 13.22 -6.34 -2.52
CA THR A 35 13.97 -5.07 -2.43
C THR A 35 13.17 -3.90 -3.01
N ILE A 36 13.43 -2.71 -2.49
CA ILE A 36 12.94 -1.43 -3.02
C ILE A 36 14.15 -0.60 -3.52
N CYS A 37 13.98 0.24 -4.55
CA CYS A 37 15.06 1.02 -5.16
C CYS A 37 15.84 1.94 -4.21
N SER A 38 15.29 2.27 -3.04
CA SER A 38 15.97 3.02 -1.98
C SER A 38 16.91 2.17 -1.10
N GLY A 39 17.16 0.90 -1.44
CA GLY A 39 17.96 -0.03 -0.63
C GLY A 39 17.21 -0.61 0.58
N ARG A 40 15.89 -0.37 0.66
CA ARG A 40 14.99 -0.90 1.68
C ARG A 40 14.46 -2.28 1.31
N TYR A 41 13.88 -2.97 2.28
CA TYR A 41 13.26 -4.28 2.09
C TYR A 41 11.80 -4.25 2.48
N LEU A 42 10.93 -4.84 1.66
CA LEU A 42 9.49 -4.93 1.87
C LEU A 42 9.09 -6.37 2.10
N ILE A 43 8.28 -6.59 3.13
CA ILE A 43 7.76 -7.89 3.54
C ILE A 43 6.24 -7.77 3.65
N PHE A 44 5.54 -8.66 2.96
CA PHE A 44 4.10 -8.85 3.08
C PHE A 44 3.83 -10.25 3.61
N VAL A 45 3.07 -10.35 4.70
CA VAL A 45 2.63 -11.62 5.28
C VAL A 45 1.11 -11.66 5.38
N SER A 46 0.52 -12.84 5.35
CA SER A 46 -0.93 -13.04 5.49
C SER A 46 -1.26 -14.22 6.37
N GLY A 47 -2.38 -14.15 7.08
CA GLY A 47 -2.83 -15.22 7.96
C GLY A 47 -4.05 -14.78 8.75
N LYS A 48 -4.30 -15.46 9.88
CA LYS A 48 -5.29 -14.99 10.85
C LYS A 48 -4.82 -13.69 11.48
N GLN A 49 -5.78 -12.87 11.94
CA GLN A 49 -5.49 -11.56 12.51
C GLN A 49 -4.51 -11.63 13.68
N SER A 50 -4.66 -12.60 14.59
CA SER A 50 -3.76 -12.81 15.73
C SER A 50 -2.34 -13.16 15.30
N ASP A 51 -2.19 -14.04 14.31
CA ASP A 51 -0.87 -14.52 13.84
C ASP A 51 -0.13 -13.40 13.11
N VAL A 52 -0.84 -12.66 12.26
CA VAL A 52 -0.29 -11.47 11.58
C VAL A 52 0.10 -10.40 12.59
N ALA A 53 -0.73 -10.13 13.61
CA ALA A 53 -0.41 -9.15 14.65
C ALA A 53 0.84 -9.55 15.44
N THR A 54 1.00 -10.84 15.77
CA THR A 54 2.20 -11.37 16.44
C THR A 54 3.44 -11.19 15.56
N ALA A 55 3.40 -11.62 14.29
CA ALA A 55 4.51 -11.47 13.35
C ALA A 55 4.92 -9.99 13.15
N VAL A 56 3.95 -9.09 12.96
CA VAL A 56 4.21 -7.66 12.76
C VAL A 56 4.70 -6.99 14.05
N SER A 57 4.25 -7.43 15.23
CA SER A 57 4.76 -6.91 16.50
C SER A 57 6.22 -7.29 16.74
N HIS A 58 6.63 -8.50 16.34
CA HIS A 58 8.03 -8.94 16.38
C HIS A 58 8.96 -8.01 15.58
N ALA A 59 8.48 -7.46 14.46
CA ALA A 59 9.23 -6.49 13.66
C ALA A 59 9.61 -5.21 14.42
N ARG A 60 8.96 -4.89 15.54
CA ARG A 60 9.29 -3.72 16.37
C ARG A 60 10.57 -3.89 17.18
N LEU A 61 11.08 -5.12 17.31
CA LEU A 61 12.33 -5.40 18.02
C LEU A 61 13.57 -4.96 17.23
N THR A 62 13.46 -4.78 15.91
CA THR A 62 14.59 -4.32 15.09
C THR A 62 14.71 -2.79 15.07
N ASN A 63 15.93 -2.29 15.28
CA ASN A 63 16.25 -0.86 15.10
C ASN A 63 16.34 -0.42 13.62
N LYS A 64 16.12 -1.35 12.68
CA LYS A 64 16.12 -1.09 11.23
C LYS A 64 14.70 -0.93 10.67
N LEU A 65 13.67 -0.90 11.51
CA LEU A 65 12.30 -0.74 11.04
C LEU A 65 12.07 0.65 10.41
N THR A 66 11.38 0.67 9.27
CA THR A 66 10.91 1.89 8.59
C THR A 66 9.40 2.06 8.73
N GLY A 67 8.64 0.97 8.67
CA GLY A 67 7.19 0.97 8.81
C GLY A 67 6.67 -0.43 9.10
N ASN A 68 5.57 -0.51 9.85
CA ASN A 68 4.87 -1.75 10.14
C ASN A 68 3.36 -1.49 10.25
N PHE A 69 2.55 -2.28 9.57
CA PHE A 69 1.09 -2.14 9.55
C PHE A 69 0.42 -3.51 9.56
N VAL A 70 -0.72 -3.59 10.24
CA VAL A 70 -1.65 -4.72 10.18
C VAL A 70 -2.93 -4.19 9.56
N ILE A 71 -3.35 -4.79 8.45
CA ILE A 71 -4.55 -4.41 7.71
C ILE A 71 -5.54 -5.57 7.82
N SER A 72 -6.55 -5.41 8.67
CA SER A 72 -7.66 -6.36 8.82
C SER A 72 -8.76 -6.06 7.80
N GLY A 73 -9.41 -7.10 7.29
CA GLY A 73 -10.46 -6.95 6.28
C GLY A 73 -9.93 -6.27 5.01
N ILE A 74 -8.80 -6.75 4.50
CA ILE A 74 -8.17 -6.15 3.31
C ILE A 74 -9.12 -6.26 2.10
N SER A 75 -9.33 -5.15 1.40
CA SER A 75 -10.22 -5.15 0.25
C SER A 75 -9.69 -6.07 -0.86
N PRO A 76 -10.55 -6.83 -1.56
CA PRO A 76 -10.15 -7.63 -2.71
C PRO A 76 -9.44 -6.78 -3.79
N GLU A 77 -9.82 -5.51 -3.92
CA GLU A 77 -9.18 -4.56 -4.82
C GLU A 77 -7.73 -4.30 -4.45
N LEU A 78 -7.42 -4.00 -3.18
CA LEU A 78 -6.04 -3.78 -2.75
C LEU A 78 -5.18 -5.03 -2.97
N VAL A 79 -5.72 -6.22 -2.69
CA VAL A 79 -5.04 -7.50 -2.99
C VAL A 79 -4.78 -7.65 -4.49
N ALA A 80 -5.77 -7.34 -5.34
CA ALA A 80 -5.62 -7.43 -6.79
C ALA A 80 -4.58 -6.45 -7.33
N VAL A 81 -4.56 -5.21 -6.82
CA VAL A 81 -3.61 -4.17 -7.23
C VAL A 81 -2.19 -4.55 -6.85
N LEU A 82 -1.99 -5.03 -5.61
CA LEU A 82 -0.68 -5.49 -5.15
C LEU A 82 -0.16 -6.70 -5.97
N LYS A 83 -1.07 -7.52 -6.49
CA LYS A 83 -0.78 -8.64 -7.40
C LYS A 83 -0.70 -8.23 -8.88
N LYS A 84 -0.91 -6.95 -9.22
CA LYS A 84 -1.01 -6.41 -10.59
C LYS A 84 -2.08 -7.08 -11.46
N ARG A 85 -3.25 -7.37 -10.90
CA ARG A 85 -4.33 -8.15 -11.55
C ARG A 85 -5.59 -7.35 -11.91
N LEU A 86 -5.56 -6.02 -11.96
CA LEU A 86 -6.77 -5.25 -12.21
C LEU A 86 -7.11 -5.07 -13.69
N SER A 87 -8.39 -5.27 -13.99
CA SER A 87 -9.09 -4.69 -15.15
C SER A 87 -9.71 -3.36 -14.71
N VAL A 88 -9.29 -2.25 -15.32
CA VAL A 88 -9.80 -0.91 -14.98
C VAL A 88 -11.24 -0.76 -15.50
N LYS A 89 -12.18 -0.40 -14.60
CA LYS A 89 -13.55 0.00 -14.97
C LYS A 89 -13.56 1.44 -15.51
N THR A 90 -14.72 1.92 -15.96
CA THR A 90 -14.93 3.34 -16.32
C THR A 90 -14.39 4.26 -15.22
N VAL A 91 -13.49 5.18 -15.60
CA VAL A 91 -12.89 6.16 -14.69
C VAL A 91 -13.75 7.43 -14.69
N GLN A 92 -14.14 7.89 -13.51
CA GLN A 92 -14.87 9.15 -13.27
C GLN A 92 -13.88 10.22 -12.79
N ALA A 93 -14.08 10.79 -11.59
CA ALA A 93 -13.05 11.58 -10.93
C ALA A 93 -11.90 10.67 -10.49
N ILE A 94 -10.69 11.23 -10.40
CA ILE A 94 -9.51 10.51 -9.92
C ILE A 94 -8.87 11.21 -8.73
N GLY A 95 -8.40 10.40 -7.78
CA GLY A 95 -7.50 10.83 -6.72
C GLY A 95 -6.16 10.12 -6.89
N LEU A 96 -5.07 10.85 -6.66
CA LEU A 96 -3.71 10.32 -6.60
C LEU A 96 -3.04 10.84 -5.34
N ILE A 97 -2.44 9.94 -4.56
CA ILE A 97 -1.70 10.29 -3.34
C ILE A 97 -0.30 9.68 -3.39
N GLU A 98 0.71 10.48 -3.04
CA GLU A 98 2.10 10.08 -2.88
C GLU A 98 2.49 9.95 -1.40
N SER A 99 3.25 8.89 -1.10
CA SER A 99 3.82 8.59 0.21
C SER A 99 5.33 8.37 0.11
N SER A 100 6.07 8.77 1.14
CA SER A 100 7.53 8.61 1.25
C SER A 100 8.00 7.17 1.47
N THR A 101 7.09 6.24 1.79
CA THR A 101 7.41 4.82 1.96
C THR A 101 6.35 3.94 1.31
N VAL A 102 6.71 2.68 1.03
CA VAL A 102 5.75 1.75 0.43
C VAL A 102 4.76 1.27 1.48
N SER A 103 5.25 0.97 2.68
CA SER A 103 4.43 0.50 3.80
C SER A 103 3.32 1.50 4.17
N SER A 104 3.65 2.79 4.28
CA SER A 104 2.66 3.84 4.57
C SER A 104 1.67 4.03 3.43
N GLY A 105 2.13 3.95 2.18
CA GLY A 105 1.22 4.02 1.03
C GLY A 105 0.20 2.88 0.99
N VAL A 106 0.60 1.64 1.29
CA VAL A 106 -0.35 0.50 1.32
C VAL A 106 -1.43 0.72 2.38
N ALA A 107 -1.04 1.18 3.57
CA ALA A 107 -2.00 1.47 4.63
C ALA A 107 -2.91 2.67 4.29
N ALA A 108 -2.37 3.71 3.65
CA ALA A 108 -3.14 4.85 3.19
C ALA A 108 -4.16 4.46 2.09
N ALA A 109 -3.77 3.57 1.18
CA ALA A 109 -4.67 3.05 0.15
C ALA A 109 -5.82 2.23 0.76
N ASP A 110 -5.55 1.43 1.80
CA ASP A 110 -6.59 0.71 2.54
C ASP A 110 -7.58 1.66 3.24
N ILE A 111 -7.08 2.75 3.81
CA ILE A 111 -7.92 3.77 4.44
C ILE A 111 -8.80 4.47 3.41
N ALA A 112 -8.24 4.87 2.26
CA ALA A 112 -8.98 5.54 1.19
C ALA A 112 -10.19 4.71 0.73
N VAL A 113 -9.99 3.41 0.43
CA VAL A 113 -11.07 2.52 -0.03
C VAL A 113 -12.07 2.14 1.05
N LYS A 114 -11.73 2.31 2.33
CA LYS A 114 -12.63 2.07 3.46
C LYS A 114 -13.38 3.32 3.91
N SER A 115 -12.88 4.51 3.61
CA SER A 115 -13.50 5.78 4.00
C SER A 115 -14.61 6.24 3.07
N ALA A 116 -14.57 5.86 1.78
CA ALA A 116 -15.55 6.29 0.80
C ALA A 116 -15.74 5.24 -0.29
N ASP A 117 -16.82 5.38 -1.07
CA ASP A 117 -17.11 4.52 -2.23
C ASP A 117 -16.21 4.89 -3.42
N VAL A 118 -14.97 4.40 -3.36
CA VAL A 118 -13.95 4.58 -4.39
C VAL A 118 -13.31 3.24 -4.75
N SER A 119 -12.99 3.05 -6.02
CA SER A 119 -12.24 1.89 -6.48
C SER A 119 -10.75 2.21 -6.61
N LEU A 120 -9.90 1.35 -6.06
CA LEU A 120 -8.46 1.46 -6.22
C LEU A 120 -8.07 0.99 -7.63
N ILE A 121 -7.44 1.87 -8.42
CA ILE A 121 -7.08 1.59 -9.81
C ILE A 121 -5.64 1.10 -9.93
N ARG A 122 -4.72 1.72 -9.17
CA ARG A 122 -3.29 1.43 -9.29
C ARG A 122 -2.58 1.68 -7.97
N PHE A 123 -1.55 0.87 -7.72
CA PHE A 123 -0.60 1.06 -6.64
C PHE A 123 0.81 0.83 -7.18
N VAL A 124 1.70 1.77 -6.95
CA VAL A 124 3.11 1.66 -7.34
C VAL A 124 3.99 1.61 -6.11
N ALA A 125 4.66 0.46 -5.95
CA ALA A 125 5.48 0.12 -4.79
C ALA A 125 6.98 0.32 -5.09
N GLY A 126 7.51 1.53 -4.89
CA GLY A 126 8.94 1.80 -4.65
C GLY A 126 9.93 1.55 -5.80
N LEU A 127 9.54 0.86 -6.87
CA LEU A 127 10.41 0.56 -8.01
C LEU A 127 10.47 1.75 -8.95
N GLY A 128 11.68 2.30 -9.15
CA GLY A 128 11.94 3.44 -10.04
C GLY A 128 11.60 4.82 -9.47
N ILE A 129 11.16 4.90 -8.20
CA ILE A 129 10.71 6.15 -7.56
C ILE A 129 11.34 6.39 -6.18
N CYS A 130 12.60 5.99 -6.00
CA CYS A 130 13.39 6.22 -4.77
C CYS A 130 12.70 5.76 -3.47
N GLY A 131 11.95 4.66 -3.52
CA GLY A 131 11.24 4.11 -2.36
C GLY A 131 9.98 4.86 -1.93
N LYS A 132 9.56 5.86 -2.68
CA LYS A 132 8.20 6.41 -2.56
C LYS A 132 7.17 5.35 -2.97
N SER A 133 5.92 5.59 -2.64
CA SER A 133 4.81 4.92 -3.28
C SER A 133 3.75 5.92 -3.66
N TYR A 134 2.90 5.56 -4.60
CA TYR A 134 1.68 6.29 -4.85
C TYR A 134 0.58 5.32 -5.23
N PHE A 135 -0.65 5.79 -5.09
CA PHE A 135 -1.82 5.05 -5.50
C PHE A 135 -2.85 5.95 -6.15
N ILE A 136 -3.64 5.36 -7.04
CA ILE A 136 -4.67 6.03 -7.83
C ILE A 136 -5.99 5.33 -7.56
N PHE A 137 -7.03 6.10 -7.30
CA PHE A 137 -8.38 5.62 -7.06
C PHE A 137 -9.39 6.50 -7.82
N SER A 138 -10.59 5.97 -8.06
CA SER A 138 -11.64 6.68 -8.79
C SER A 138 -13.02 6.39 -8.22
N GLY A 139 -13.92 7.35 -8.40
CA GLY A 139 -15.32 7.30 -8.02
C GLY A 139 -15.98 8.65 -8.31
N GLU A 140 -17.11 8.89 -7.66
CA GLU A 140 -17.77 10.20 -7.66
C GLU A 140 -16.86 11.26 -6.99
N LEU A 141 -16.94 12.51 -7.46
CA LEU A 141 -16.03 13.58 -7.01
C LEU A 141 -15.98 13.71 -5.48
N ALA A 142 -17.13 13.75 -4.82
CA ALA A 142 -17.21 13.88 -3.37
C ALA A 142 -16.58 12.68 -2.63
N ALA A 143 -16.76 11.46 -3.15
CA ALA A 143 -16.15 10.26 -2.58
C ALA A 143 -14.62 10.28 -2.73
N VAL A 144 -14.13 10.76 -3.89
CA VAL A 144 -12.70 10.93 -4.14
C VAL A 144 -12.09 11.99 -3.23
N GLU A 145 -12.76 13.12 -3.03
CA GLU A 145 -12.30 14.18 -2.11
C GLU A 145 -12.20 13.68 -0.66
N GLU A 146 -13.21 12.95 -0.18
CA GLU A 146 -13.22 12.38 1.17
C GLU A 146 -12.13 11.32 1.35
N ALA A 147 -12.03 10.36 0.43
CA ALA A 147 -10.96 9.37 0.45
C ALA A 147 -9.58 10.02 0.42
N ASN A 148 -9.42 11.09 -0.37
CA ASN A 148 -8.17 11.82 -0.46
C ASN A 148 -7.79 12.48 0.87
N LYS A 149 -8.75 13.14 1.50
CA LYS A 149 -8.58 13.79 2.81
C LYS A 149 -8.19 12.78 3.88
N MET A 150 -8.92 11.68 4.01
CA MET A 150 -8.69 10.66 5.05
C MET A 150 -7.33 9.99 4.91
N ALA A 151 -6.92 9.64 3.69
CA ALA A 151 -5.62 9.05 3.44
C ALA A 151 -4.47 10.06 3.65
N LYS A 152 -4.66 11.33 3.29
CA LYS A 152 -3.69 12.40 3.56
C LYS A 152 -3.48 12.62 5.05
N GLU A 153 -4.56 12.72 5.82
CA GLU A 153 -4.51 12.87 7.28
C GLU A 153 -3.79 11.69 7.94
N PHE A 154 -4.09 10.46 7.51
CA PHE A 154 -3.40 9.26 7.99
C PHE A 154 -1.89 9.28 7.70
N LEU A 155 -1.49 9.72 6.50
CA LEU A 155 -0.09 9.72 6.12
C LEU A 155 0.76 10.67 6.97
N GLY A 156 0.19 11.78 7.43
CA GLY A 156 0.89 12.75 8.30
C GLY A 156 2.27 13.13 7.75
N THR A 157 3.33 12.88 8.53
CA THR A 157 4.72 13.17 8.11
C THR A 157 5.23 12.34 6.92
N LYS A 158 4.49 11.30 6.53
CA LYS A 158 4.81 10.45 5.38
C LYS A 158 4.16 10.91 4.08
N TYR A 159 3.22 11.87 4.14
CA TYR A 159 2.60 12.50 2.98
C TYR A 159 3.64 13.25 2.16
N ILE A 160 3.58 13.12 0.84
CA ILE A 160 4.39 13.92 -0.08
C ILE A 160 3.50 14.92 -0.81
N GLU A 161 2.55 14.42 -1.61
CA GLU A 161 1.62 15.24 -2.37
C GLU A 161 0.35 14.46 -2.71
N SER A 162 -0.73 15.17 -3.05
CA SER A 162 -1.95 14.58 -3.61
C SER A 162 -2.61 15.49 -4.63
N THR A 163 -3.40 14.90 -5.54
CA THR A 163 -4.24 15.64 -6.47
C THR A 163 -5.58 14.95 -6.66
N VAL A 164 -6.63 15.76 -6.84
CA VAL A 164 -7.98 15.32 -7.20
C VAL A 164 -8.35 16.00 -8.51
N ILE A 165 -8.80 15.20 -9.48
CA ILE A 165 -9.19 15.70 -10.80
C ILE A 165 -10.62 15.22 -11.06
N ALA A 166 -11.57 16.16 -11.08
CA ALA A 166 -13.00 15.86 -11.23
C ALA A 166 -13.35 15.24 -12.59
N ARG A 167 -12.64 15.65 -13.65
CA ARG A 167 -12.86 15.16 -15.02
C ARG A 167 -11.53 15.06 -15.73
N PRO A 168 -10.77 13.98 -15.50
CA PRO A 168 -9.45 13.84 -16.08
C PRO A 168 -9.52 13.63 -17.58
N GLU A 169 -8.58 14.22 -18.30
CA GLU A 169 -8.42 13.98 -19.73
C GLU A 169 -8.12 12.50 -20.00
N HIS A 170 -8.76 11.96 -21.04
CA HIS A 170 -8.74 10.53 -21.31
C HIS A 170 -7.33 9.96 -21.56
N ASP A 171 -6.48 10.71 -22.26
CA ASP A 171 -5.10 10.30 -22.52
C ASP A 171 -4.24 10.34 -21.25
N VAL A 172 -4.52 11.26 -20.32
CA VAL A 172 -3.89 11.28 -18.99
C VAL A 172 -4.29 10.03 -18.22
N VAL A 173 -5.59 9.68 -18.20
CA VAL A 173 -6.08 8.46 -17.53
C VAL A 173 -5.35 7.23 -18.07
N LYS A 174 -5.30 7.05 -19.39
CA LYS A 174 -4.60 5.92 -20.03
C LYS A 174 -3.14 5.82 -19.58
N ALA A 175 -2.42 6.94 -19.57
CA ALA A 175 -1.02 6.99 -19.19
C ALA A 175 -0.81 6.57 -17.72
N ILE A 176 -1.64 7.06 -16.80
CA ILE A 176 -1.45 6.84 -15.37
C ILE A 176 -1.98 5.48 -14.87
N ILE A 177 -2.93 4.84 -15.56
CA ILE A 177 -3.40 3.49 -15.19
C ILE A 177 -2.46 2.38 -15.68
N GLY A 178 -1.61 2.67 -16.67
CA GLY A 178 -0.58 1.74 -17.13
C GLY A 178 -1.14 0.55 -17.93
N VAL A 179 -2.35 0.68 -18.47
CA VAL A 179 -2.91 -0.25 -19.45
C VAL A 179 -2.21 0.05 -20.78
N ARG A 180 -1.35 -0.85 -21.22
CA ARG A 180 -0.90 -0.93 -22.62
C ARG A 180 -1.78 -1.91 -23.35
#